data_AF-A0A8X6I847-F1
#
_entry.id   AF-A0A8X6I847-F1
#
_cell.length_a   1.000
_cell.length_b   1.000
_cell.length_c   1.000
_cell.angle_alpha   90.00
_cell.angle_beta   90.00
_cell.angle_gamma   90.00
#
_symmetry.space_group_name_H-M   'P 1'
#
loop_
_entity.id
_entity.type
_entity.pdbx_description
1 polymer ?
#
loop_
_entity_poly.entity_id
_entity_poly.type
_entity_poly.pdbx_seq_one_letter_code
_entity_poly.pdbx_strand_id
1 'polypeptide(L)'
;PISIFTGCLGLGDVTFQVLPQLVQIQRNDPPEKVYCGADCSFLITKDMSLLVCGSNRHNKIGMDFSEGSLIDEIRVFTPLQLDALHITKVVSVSSGKSHTVIMDDLGELYSMGSNRFGQLGWGKPGLDYNSPQKIEKLKGVKVSQIACGDCFTLIVTHDKELYCWGKCPVPLMGKEETNICDMRRPNCLKGKHVQFVSCYDDSCIAVVEN
;
A
#
# COMPACT_ATOMS: atom_id res chain seq x y z
N PRO A 1 -12.28 -1.29 -21.28
CA PRO A 1 -11.02 -1.47 -20.53
C PRO A 1 -9.86 -0.78 -21.26
N ILE A 2 -9.64 0.50 -21.00
CA ILE A 2 -8.40 1.17 -21.43
C ILE A 2 -7.38 0.77 -20.37
N SER A 3 -6.56 -0.24 -20.65
CA SER A 3 -5.36 -0.46 -19.83
C SER A 3 -4.50 0.77 -20.04
N ILE A 4 -4.48 1.66 -19.05
CA ILE A 4 -3.48 2.72 -19.00
C ILE A 4 -2.19 1.96 -18.77
N PHE A 5 -1.40 1.77 -19.82
CA PHE A 5 -0.08 1.21 -19.66
C PHE A 5 0.73 2.23 -18.86
N THR A 6 1.12 1.82 -17.67
CA THR A 6 1.91 2.62 -16.76
C THR A 6 3.32 2.04 -16.77
N GLY A 7 4.32 2.83 -16.41
CA GLY A 7 5.72 2.38 -16.29
C GLY A 7 5.98 1.29 -15.24
N CYS A 8 4.98 0.49 -14.87
CA CYS A 8 4.96 -0.46 -13.75
C CYS A 8 5.87 -1.68 -13.96
N LEU A 9 6.39 -1.89 -15.18
CA LEU A 9 7.42 -2.92 -15.42
C LEU A 9 8.84 -2.41 -15.11
N GLY A 10 9.04 -1.11 -14.98
CA GLY A 10 10.37 -0.54 -14.71
C GLY A 10 11.35 -0.63 -15.89
N LEU A 11 10.86 -0.84 -17.12
CA LEU A 11 11.68 -1.04 -18.33
C LEU A 11 12.10 0.26 -19.03
N GLY A 12 11.67 1.43 -18.54
CA GLY A 12 11.90 2.73 -19.18
C GLY A 12 10.81 3.15 -20.17
N ASP A 13 9.82 2.29 -20.42
CA ASP A 13 8.68 2.56 -21.30
C ASP A 13 7.35 2.07 -20.67
N VAL A 14 6.28 2.14 -21.47
CA VAL A 14 4.92 1.69 -21.10
C VAL A 14 4.47 0.52 -21.99
N THR A 15 5.41 -0.23 -22.56
CA THR A 15 5.08 -1.33 -23.47
C THR A 15 4.58 -2.53 -22.67
N PHE A 16 3.48 -3.12 -23.13
CA PHE A 16 2.99 -4.37 -22.56
C PHE A 16 3.91 -5.52 -22.94
N GLN A 17 4.28 -6.34 -21.95
CA GLN A 17 5.17 -7.47 -22.13
C GLN A 17 4.46 -8.76 -21.74
N VAL A 18 4.44 -9.71 -22.67
CA VAL A 18 3.88 -11.06 -22.46
C VAL A 18 4.95 -12.02 -21.94
N LEU A 19 6.21 -11.77 -22.31
CA LEU A 19 7.35 -12.58 -21.93
C LEU A 19 8.14 -11.89 -20.81
N PRO A 20 8.80 -12.65 -19.92
CA PRO A 20 9.71 -12.07 -18.93
C PRO A 20 10.77 -11.20 -19.60
N GLN A 21 10.92 -9.97 -19.11
CA GLN A 21 11.95 -9.03 -19.55
C GLN A 21 12.93 -8.79 -18.40
N LEU A 22 14.21 -8.62 -18.75
CA LEU A 22 15.24 -8.31 -17.78
C LEU A 22 15.16 -6.84 -17.39
N VAL A 23 14.80 -6.57 -16.14
CA VAL A 23 14.83 -5.23 -15.56
C VAL A 23 16.21 -4.98 -14.95
N GLN A 24 16.93 -4.00 -15.49
CA GLN A 24 18.26 -3.62 -15.01
C GLN A 24 18.15 -2.62 -13.86
N ILE A 25 18.55 -3.02 -12.67
CA ILE A 25 18.61 -2.15 -11.48
C ILE A 25 20.07 -1.77 -11.23
N GLN A 26 20.45 -0.56 -11.59
CA GLN A 26 21.82 -0.06 -11.41
C GLN A 26 22.01 0.45 -9.96
N ARG A 27 22.23 -0.47 -9.02
CA ARG A 27 22.47 -0.19 -7.61
C ARG A 27 23.49 -1.16 -7.01
N ASN A 28 24.22 -0.72 -5.99
CA ASN A 28 25.11 -1.60 -5.21
C ASN A 28 24.31 -2.63 -4.39
N ASP A 29 23.18 -2.19 -3.82
CA ASP A 29 22.30 -3.03 -3.03
C ASP A 29 21.22 -3.67 -3.92
N PRO A 30 21.26 -5.00 -4.12
CA PRO A 30 20.34 -5.66 -5.04
C PRO A 30 18.93 -5.75 -4.44
N PRO A 31 17.89 -5.79 -5.29
CA PRO A 31 16.54 -6.16 -4.87
C PRO A 31 16.51 -7.52 -4.16
N GLU A 32 15.75 -7.63 -3.09
CA GLU A 32 15.51 -8.86 -2.33
C GLU A 32 14.04 -9.30 -2.41
N LYS A 33 13.09 -8.36 -2.40
CA LYS A 33 11.66 -8.63 -2.45
C LYS A 33 10.98 -7.79 -3.54
N VAL A 34 9.91 -8.34 -4.10
CA VAL A 34 9.05 -7.68 -5.10
C VAL A 34 7.61 -7.67 -4.63
N TYR A 35 6.92 -6.55 -4.86
CA TYR A 35 5.49 -6.40 -4.61
C TYR A 35 4.83 -5.75 -5.82
N CYS A 36 3.64 -6.22 -6.17
CA CYS A 36 2.85 -5.69 -7.26
C CYS A 36 1.61 -4.99 -6.70
N GLY A 37 1.41 -3.74 -7.10
CA GLY A 37 0.17 -2.99 -6.89
C GLY A 37 -0.78 -3.09 -8.09
N ALA A 38 -1.82 -2.26 -8.12
CA ALA A 38 -2.81 -2.27 -9.21
C ALA A 38 -2.21 -1.87 -10.57
N ASP A 39 -1.31 -0.89 -10.58
CA ASP A 39 -0.69 -0.24 -11.74
C ASP A 39 0.68 0.39 -11.35
N CYS A 40 1.31 -0.18 -10.34
CA CYS A 40 2.64 0.17 -9.83
C CYS A 40 3.33 -1.08 -9.29
N SER A 41 4.66 -1.03 -9.22
CA SER A 41 5.47 -2.12 -8.68
C SER A 41 6.49 -1.58 -7.70
N PHE A 42 6.87 -2.42 -6.74
CA PHE A 42 7.78 -2.07 -5.67
C PHE A 42 8.87 -3.12 -5.55
N LEU A 43 10.09 -2.67 -5.26
CA LEU A 43 11.19 -3.53 -4.86
C LEU A 43 11.69 -3.09 -3.49
N ILE A 44 11.93 -4.05 -2.60
CA ILE A 44 12.70 -3.82 -1.38
C ILE A 44 14.07 -4.41 -1.61
N THR A 45 15.11 -3.60 -1.45
CA THR A 45 16.52 -4.01 -1.60
C THR A 45 17.09 -4.57 -0.30
N LYS A 46 18.27 -5.21 -0.35
CA LYS A 46 18.91 -5.83 0.83
C LYS A 46 19.27 -4.85 1.96
N ASP A 47 19.52 -3.59 1.62
CA ASP A 47 19.70 -2.49 2.57
C ASP A 47 18.36 -1.97 3.12
N MET A 48 17.23 -2.60 2.76
CA MET A 48 15.88 -2.25 3.17
C MET A 48 15.35 -0.93 2.60
N SER A 49 15.96 -0.42 1.51
CA SER A 49 15.42 0.70 0.74
C SER A 49 14.22 0.27 -0.11
N LEU A 50 13.28 1.20 -0.35
CA LEU A 50 12.11 0.98 -1.21
C LEU A 50 12.31 1.65 -2.58
N LEU A 51 12.19 0.88 -3.66
CA LEU A 51 12.14 1.36 -5.03
C LEU A 51 10.73 1.26 -5.58
N VAL A 52 10.32 2.24 -6.38
CA VAL A 52 8.98 2.33 -6.95
C VAL A 52 9.02 2.55 -8.46
N CYS A 53 8.05 2.00 -9.19
CA CYS A 53 7.75 2.37 -10.57
C CYS A 53 6.25 2.21 -10.87
N GLY A 54 5.81 2.74 -12.01
CA GLY A 54 4.42 2.77 -12.45
C GLY A 54 3.70 4.07 -12.15
N SER A 55 2.38 3.97 -12.05
CA SER A 55 1.46 5.10 -11.87
C SER A 55 1.71 5.82 -10.54
N ASN A 56 1.92 7.13 -10.62
CA ASN A 56 1.94 8.02 -9.46
C ASN A 56 0.67 8.86 -9.34
N ARG A 57 -0.41 8.46 -10.02
CA ARG A 57 -1.73 9.08 -9.82
C ARG A 57 -2.08 9.12 -8.34
N HIS A 58 -2.56 10.27 -7.90
CA HIS A 58 -2.86 10.58 -6.50
C HIS A 58 -1.64 10.70 -5.57
N ASN A 59 -0.42 10.75 -6.10
CA ASN A 59 0.84 10.62 -5.35
C ASN A 59 0.97 9.29 -4.59
N LYS A 60 0.35 8.21 -5.11
CA LYS A 60 0.30 6.92 -4.40
C LYS A 60 1.64 6.20 -4.31
N ILE A 61 2.65 6.60 -5.08
CA ILE A 61 4.02 6.09 -4.90
C ILE A 61 4.96 7.18 -4.36
N GLY A 62 4.43 8.33 -3.93
CA GLY A 62 5.16 9.34 -3.16
C GLY A 62 6.21 10.12 -3.95
N MET A 63 6.06 10.22 -5.26
CA MET A 63 7.07 10.82 -6.14
C MET A 63 6.91 12.34 -6.35
N ASP A 64 5.83 12.93 -5.84
CA ASP A 64 5.64 14.39 -5.87
C ASP A 64 6.46 15.03 -4.73
N PHE A 65 7.78 15.09 -4.88
CA PHE A 65 8.72 15.54 -3.84
C PHE A 65 8.81 17.07 -3.69
N SER A 66 8.44 17.82 -4.72
CA SER A 66 8.53 19.28 -4.72
C SER A 66 7.18 19.92 -4.99
N GLU A 67 6.88 21.01 -4.28
CA GLU A 67 5.66 21.78 -4.50
C GLU A 67 5.54 22.18 -5.97
N GLY A 68 4.44 21.76 -6.59
CA GLY A 68 4.12 22.07 -7.99
C GLY A 68 4.66 21.09 -9.04
N SER A 69 5.45 20.08 -8.67
CA SER A 69 5.83 18.99 -9.59
C SER A 69 4.89 17.81 -9.40
N LEU A 70 3.96 17.64 -10.35
CA LEU A 70 3.10 16.46 -10.43
C LEU A 70 3.75 15.47 -11.40
N ILE A 71 4.19 14.33 -10.86
CA ILE A 71 4.71 13.23 -11.67
C ILE A 71 3.56 12.25 -11.88
N ASP A 72 3.17 12.01 -13.14
CA ASP A 72 2.08 11.06 -13.43
C ASP A 72 2.53 9.60 -13.30
N GLU A 73 3.79 9.31 -13.62
CA GLU A 73 4.36 7.96 -13.58
C GLU A 73 5.88 7.95 -13.51
N ILE A 74 6.41 6.81 -13.04
CA ILE A 74 7.83 6.47 -13.01
C ILE A 74 8.07 5.23 -13.87
N ARG A 75 8.95 5.32 -14.86
CA ARG A 75 9.18 4.22 -15.83
C ARG A 75 10.35 3.31 -15.52
N VAL A 76 11.21 3.70 -14.59
CA VAL A 76 12.36 2.93 -14.12
C VAL A 76 12.31 2.94 -12.60
N PHE A 77 12.59 1.81 -11.97
CA PHE A 77 12.62 1.71 -10.50
C PHE A 77 13.49 2.80 -9.89
N THR A 78 12.84 3.70 -9.15
CA THR A 78 13.45 4.88 -8.55
C THR A 78 13.32 4.78 -7.03
N PRO A 79 14.36 5.12 -6.24
CA PRO A 79 14.25 5.11 -4.79
C PRO A 79 13.22 6.12 -4.29
N LEU A 80 12.33 5.66 -3.41
CA LEU A 80 11.40 6.56 -2.71
C LEU A 80 12.13 7.22 -1.53
N GLN A 81 12.12 8.56 -1.50
CA GLN A 81 12.72 9.30 -0.38
C GLN A 81 11.80 9.29 0.83
N LEU A 82 12.26 8.66 1.92
CA LEU A 82 11.51 8.52 3.17
C LEU A 82 12.23 9.11 4.39
N ASP A 83 13.36 9.79 4.17
CA ASP A 83 14.22 10.34 5.24
C ASP A 83 13.49 11.37 6.11
N ALA A 84 12.61 12.17 5.51
CA ALA A 84 11.79 13.16 6.22
C ALA A 84 10.84 12.53 7.26
N LEU A 85 10.56 11.23 7.14
CA LEU A 85 9.75 10.46 8.08
C LEU A 85 10.60 9.57 9.00
N HIS A 86 11.93 9.67 8.89
CA HIS A 86 12.90 8.83 9.58
C HIS A 86 12.73 7.33 9.33
N ILE A 87 12.13 6.95 8.19
CA ILE A 87 11.99 5.56 7.78
C ILE A 87 13.28 5.14 7.10
N THR A 88 14.06 4.30 7.78
CA THR A 88 15.35 3.82 7.26
C THR A 88 15.28 2.40 6.71
N LYS A 89 14.25 1.62 7.07
CA LYS A 89 14.11 0.22 6.68
C LYS A 89 12.66 -0.12 6.41
N VAL A 90 12.36 -0.44 5.17
CA VAL A 90 11.04 -0.91 4.74
C VAL A 90 11.05 -2.43 4.66
N VAL A 91 10.09 -3.10 5.32
CA VAL A 91 9.99 -4.57 5.32
C VAL A 91 8.85 -5.11 4.47
N SER A 92 7.82 -4.30 4.22
CA SER A 92 6.65 -4.67 3.42
C SER A 92 5.95 -3.43 2.85
N VAL A 93 5.28 -3.63 1.72
CA VAL A 93 4.47 -2.61 1.06
C VAL A 93 3.26 -3.27 0.41
N SER A 94 2.14 -2.55 0.37
CA SER A 94 0.93 -2.98 -0.31
C SER A 94 0.26 -1.75 -0.94
N SER A 95 -0.26 -1.90 -2.16
CA SER A 95 -0.86 -0.80 -2.90
C SER A 95 -2.23 -1.20 -3.44
N GLY A 96 -3.21 -0.34 -3.20
CA GLY A 96 -4.52 -0.40 -3.84
C GLY A 96 -4.54 0.37 -5.15
N LYS A 97 -5.73 0.77 -5.59
CA LYS A 97 -5.88 1.54 -6.84
C LYS A 97 -5.30 2.94 -6.77
N SER A 98 -5.44 3.59 -5.61
CA SER A 98 -5.10 5.01 -5.44
C SER A 98 -4.36 5.31 -4.13
N HIS A 99 -3.94 4.30 -3.38
CA HIS A 99 -3.20 4.47 -2.13
C HIS A 99 -2.16 3.36 -1.96
N THR A 100 -1.13 3.66 -1.19
CA THR A 100 -0.09 2.70 -0.80
C THR A 100 0.12 2.77 0.69
N VAL A 101 0.39 1.62 1.29
CA VAL A 101 0.73 1.46 2.70
C VAL A 101 2.07 0.74 2.80
N ILE A 102 2.98 1.32 3.57
CA ILE A 102 4.34 0.86 3.83
C ILE A 102 4.44 0.46 5.30
N MET A 103 5.16 -0.62 5.57
CA MET A 103 5.53 -1.05 6.92
C MET A 103 7.04 -1.03 7.08
N ASP A 104 7.51 -0.46 8.18
CA ASP A 104 8.91 -0.46 8.58
C ASP A 104 9.29 -1.69 9.43
N ASP A 105 10.58 -1.83 9.77
CA ASP A 105 11.09 -2.94 10.58
C ASP A 105 10.65 -2.92 12.06
N LEU A 106 10.00 -1.85 12.51
CA LEU A 106 9.38 -1.73 13.83
C LEU A 106 7.90 -2.15 13.82
N GLY A 107 7.34 -2.40 12.63
CA GLY A 107 5.92 -2.72 12.43
C GLY A 107 5.02 -1.48 12.45
N GLU A 108 5.59 -0.28 12.31
CA GLU A 108 4.85 0.97 12.16
C GLU A 108 4.39 1.15 10.71
N LEU A 109 3.24 1.78 10.53
CA LEU A 109 2.63 1.96 9.22
C LEU A 109 2.65 3.41 8.75
N TYR A 110 2.89 3.55 7.46
CA TYR A 110 2.86 4.80 6.73
C TYR A 110 2.00 4.63 5.51
N SER A 111 1.23 5.64 5.14
CA SER A 111 0.37 5.59 3.97
C SER A 111 0.52 6.84 3.11
N MET A 112 0.19 6.74 1.84
CA MET A 112 0.20 7.85 0.88
C MET A 112 -0.86 7.62 -0.20
N GLY A 113 -1.15 8.67 -0.96
CA GLY A 113 -2.13 8.61 -2.04
C GLY A 113 -3.44 9.31 -1.72
N SER A 114 -4.53 8.77 -2.27
CA SER A 114 -5.88 9.29 -2.08
C SER A 114 -6.48 8.86 -0.74
N ASN A 115 -7.13 9.81 -0.07
CA ASN A 115 -7.92 9.54 1.14
C ASN A 115 -9.44 9.70 0.95
N ARG A 116 -9.94 9.61 -0.29
CA ARG A 116 -11.35 9.91 -0.64
C ARG A 116 -12.36 9.13 0.20
N PHE A 117 -12.02 7.90 0.56
CA PHE A 117 -12.85 7.00 1.35
C PHE A 117 -12.26 6.73 2.73
N GLY A 118 -11.23 7.46 3.18
CA GLY A 118 -10.56 7.21 4.45
C GLY A 118 -9.51 6.10 4.39
N GLN A 119 -9.14 5.60 3.21
CA GLN A 119 -8.25 4.44 3.04
C GLN A 119 -6.80 4.66 3.52
N LEU A 120 -6.41 5.89 3.88
CA LEU A 120 -5.11 6.15 4.50
C LEU A 120 -5.12 5.93 6.03
N GLY A 121 -6.29 5.79 6.66
CA GLY A 121 -6.38 5.51 8.10
C GLY A 121 -6.08 6.70 9.01
N TRP A 122 -5.97 7.91 8.46
CA TRP A 122 -5.71 9.16 9.21
C TRP A 122 -6.93 9.75 9.91
N GLY A 123 -8.08 9.09 9.83
CA GLY A 123 -9.36 9.60 10.33
C GLY A 123 -10.25 10.05 9.19
N LYS A 124 -10.56 11.35 9.13
CA LYS A 124 -11.61 11.84 8.23
C LYS A 124 -11.24 11.62 6.75
N PRO A 125 -12.17 11.08 5.93
CA PRO A 125 -12.00 11.05 4.49
C PRO A 125 -11.78 12.46 3.94
N GLY A 126 -10.94 12.59 2.93
CA GLY A 126 -10.56 13.87 2.32
C GLY A 126 -10.07 13.69 0.88
N LEU A 127 -10.10 14.77 0.10
CA LEU A 127 -9.65 14.74 -1.30
C LEU A 127 -8.13 14.81 -1.46
N ASP A 128 -7.40 14.86 -0.34
CA ASP A 128 -5.98 15.15 -0.34
C ASP A 128 -5.18 14.07 -1.09
N TYR A 129 -4.23 14.52 -1.89
CA TYR A 129 -3.17 13.73 -2.50
C TYR A 129 -1.97 13.87 -1.60
N ASN A 130 -1.67 12.82 -0.84
CA ASN A 130 -0.79 12.98 0.29
C ASN A 130 0.55 12.33 0.04
N SER A 131 1.61 13.07 0.37
CA SER A 131 2.92 12.50 0.63
C SER A 131 2.84 11.44 1.74
N PRO A 132 3.84 10.56 1.86
CA PRO A 132 3.82 9.54 2.90
C PRO A 132 3.70 10.17 4.29
N GLN A 133 2.80 9.64 5.13
CA GLN A 133 2.68 10.03 6.54
C GLN A 133 2.38 8.81 7.40
N LYS A 134 2.76 8.90 8.66
CA LYS A 134 2.54 7.86 9.67
C LYS A 134 1.07 7.72 10.03
N ILE A 135 0.60 6.49 10.19
CA ILE A 135 -0.76 6.20 10.68
C ILE A 135 -0.76 6.25 12.21
N GLU A 136 -0.90 7.45 12.78
CA GLU A 136 -0.81 7.68 14.23
C GLU A 136 -1.81 6.87 15.06
N LYS A 137 -2.97 6.50 14.50
CA LYS A 137 -3.97 5.65 15.18
C LYS A 137 -3.43 4.26 15.54
N LEU A 138 -2.35 3.80 14.91
CA LEU A 138 -1.71 2.50 15.15
C LEU A 138 -0.41 2.61 15.94
N LYS A 139 -0.11 3.77 16.54
CA LYS A 139 1.08 3.94 17.36
C LYS A 139 1.14 2.90 18.49
N GLY A 140 2.21 2.12 18.53
CA GLY A 140 2.42 1.04 19.50
C GLY A 140 1.77 -0.30 19.12
N VAL A 141 1.01 -0.37 18.02
CA VAL A 141 0.49 -1.63 17.49
C VAL A 141 1.51 -2.22 16.52
N LYS A 142 2.01 -3.43 16.82
CA LYS A 142 2.94 -4.13 15.91
C LYS A 142 2.17 -4.83 14.82
N VAL A 143 2.30 -4.34 13.59
CA VAL A 143 1.69 -4.94 12.41
C VAL A 143 2.59 -6.04 11.84
N SER A 144 1.97 -7.11 11.34
CA SER A 144 2.66 -8.26 10.73
C SER A 144 2.33 -8.44 9.26
N GLN A 145 1.15 -8.00 8.81
CA GLN A 145 0.73 -8.05 7.40
C GLN A 145 -0.10 -6.83 7.02
N ILE A 146 0.02 -6.43 5.76
CA ILE A 146 -0.78 -5.39 5.12
C ILE A 146 -1.41 -5.99 3.87
N ALA A 147 -2.68 -5.68 3.59
CA ALA A 147 -3.31 -5.94 2.31
C ALA A 147 -4.26 -4.80 1.91
N CYS A 148 -3.99 -4.19 0.77
CA CYS A 148 -4.79 -3.09 0.22
C CYS A 148 -5.72 -3.62 -0.87
N GLY A 149 -7.01 -3.33 -0.76
CA GLY A 149 -7.95 -3.44 -1.87
C GLY A 149 -8.00 -2.14 -2.67
N ASP A 150 -8.99 -2.00 -3.55
CA ASP A 150 -9.12 -0.83 -4.43
C ASP A 150 -9.18 0.49 -3.62
N CYS A 151 -10.02 0.49 -2.59
CA CYS A 151 -10.34 1.67 -1.78
C CYS A 151 -10.35 1.40 -0.27
N PHE A 152 -9.73 0.31 0.20
CA PHE A 152 -9.66 -0.04 1.62
C PHE A 152 -8.32 -0.68 1.97
N THR A 153 -7.97 -0.66 3.26
CA THR A 153 -6.79 -1.33 3.79
C THR A 153 -7.22 -2.33 4.87
N LEU A 154 -6.55 -3.48 4.86
CA LEU A 154 -6.56 -4.46 5.93
C LEU A 154 -5.16 -4.62 6.49
N ILE A 155 -5.08 -4.86 7.81
CA ILE A 155 -3.83 -5.23 8.47
C ILE A 155 -4.08 -6.39 9.43
N VAL A 156 -3.02 -7.15 9.70
CA VAL A 156 -3.02 -8.17 10.75
C VAL A 156 -1.91 -7.83 11.74
N THR A 157 -2.25 -7.70 13.02
CA THR A 157 -1.27 -7.44 14.08
C THR A 157 -0.51 -8.72 14.46
N HIS A 158 0.60 -8.57 15.20
CA HIS A 158 1.30 -9.71 15.80
C HIS A 158 0.40 -10.52 16.76
N ASP A 159 -0.60 -9.88 17.37
CA ASP A 159 -1.62 -10.51 18.22
C ASP A 159 -2.72 -11.23 17.42
N LYS A 160 -2.54 -11.35 16.09
CA LYS A 160 -3.46 -12.02 15.16
C LYS A 160 -4.83 -11.36 15.05
N GLU A 161 -4.90 -10.05 15.32
CA GLU A 161 -6.10 -9.26 15.19
C GLU A 161 -6.13 -8.56 13.83
N LEU A 162 -7.28 -8.58 13.15
CA LEU A 162 -7.47 -7.86 11.90
C LEU A 162 -8.15 -6.52 12.14
N TYR A 163 -7.59 -5.48 11.52
CA TYR A 163 -8.21 -4.16 11.41
C TYR A 163 -8.52 -3.83 9.96
N CYS A 164 -9.59 -3.08 9.74
CA CYS A 164 -10.01 -2.62 8.42
C CYS A 164 -10.42 -1.14 8.47
N TRP A 165 -10.17 -0.40 7.38
CA TRP A 165 -10.68 0.95 7.16
C TRP A 165 -10.76 1.28 5.67
N GLY A 166 -11.47 2.35 5.34
CA GLY A 166 -11.73 2.76 3.97
C GLY A 166 -13.07 2.24 3.47
N LYS A 167 -13.19 2.03 2.16
CA LYS A 167 -14.38 1.47 1.54
C LYS A 167 -14.42 -0.06 1.66
N CYS A 168 -14.61 -0.60 2.86
CA CYS A 168 -14.48 -2.04 3.12
C CYS A 168 -15.69 -2.86 2.60
N PRO A 169 -15.48 -4.13 2.23
CA PRO A 169 -16.58 -5.07 1.95
C PRO A 169 -17.61 -5.16 3.08
N VAL A 170 -18.89 -5.22 2.73
CA VAL A 170 -20.04 -5.26 3.67
C VAL A 170 -19.88 -6.26 4.83
N PRO A 171 -19.37 -7.50 4.63
CA PRO A 171 -19.17 -8.44 5.74
C PRO A 171 -18.21 -7.96 6.81
N LEU A 172 -17.28 -7.07 6.47
CA LEU A 172 -16.38 -6.45 7.44
C LEU A 172 -17.08 -5.28 8.16
N MET A 173 -17.98 -4.56 7.47
CA MET A 173 -18.74 -3.37 7.93
C MET A 173 -19.73 -3.65 9.04
N GLY A 174 -20.48 -4.74 8.97
CA GLY A 174 -21.69 -4.88 9.79
C GLY A 174 -22.85 -4.04 9.21
N LYS A 175 -23.84 -3.67 10.03
CA LYS A 175 -25.11 -3.05 9.56
C LYS A 175 -25.03 -1.56 9.19
N GLU A 176 -23.88 -1.02 8.80
CA GLU A 176 -23.76 0.41 8.47
C GLU A 176 -24.28 0.72 7.06
N GLU A 177 -24.93 1.88 6.89
CA GLU A 177 -25.57 2.33 5.64
C GLU A 177 -24.57 2.89 4.62
N THR A 178 -23.37 3.28 5.05
CA THR A 178 -22.30 3.77 4.17
C THR A 178 -21.24 2.69 3.99
N ASN A 179 -20.73 2.52 2.78
CA ASN A 179 -19.64 1.57 2.52
C ASN A 179 -18.27 2.05 3.04
N ILE A 180 -18.20 3.09 3.89
CA ILE A 180 -16.95 3.70 4.38
C ILE A 180 -16.86 3.50 5.88
N CYS A 181 -15.79 2.86 6.37
CA CYS A 181 -15.53 2.79 7.81
C CYS A 181 -14.20 3.42 8.22
N ASP A 182 -14.25 4.05 9.39
CA ASP A 182 -13.08 4.31 10.21
C ASP A 182 -12.40 3.00 10.64
N MET A 183 -11.13 3.10 11.03
CA MET A 183 -10.33 1.98 11.54
C MET A 183 -11.02 1.25 12.68
N ARG A 184 -11.29 -0.04 12.46
CA ARG A 184 -11.96 -0.90 13.43
C ARG A 184 -11.66 -2.37 13.20
N ARG A 185 -12.03 -3.21 14.17
CA ARG A 185 -11.98 -4.67 14.07
C ARG A 185 -13.33 -5.19 13.54
N PRO A 186 -13.35 -6.04 12.50
CA PRO A 186 -14.59 -6.63 12.00
C PRO A 186 -15.27 -7.53 13.03
N ASN A 187 -16.56 -7.31 13.30
CA ASN A 187 -17.32 -8.12 14.26
C ASN A 187 -17.38 -9.61 13.88
N CYS A 188 -17.36 -9.93 12.58
CA CYS A 188 -17.38 -11.31 12.08
C CYS A 188 -16.09 -12.11 12.39
N LEU A 189 -15.03 -11.43 12.82
CA LEU A 189 -13.75 -12.03 13.22
C LEU A 189 -13.49 -11.93 14.73
N LYS A 190 -14.49 -11.50 15.53
CA LYS A 190 -14.34 -11.39 16.98
C LYS A 190 -14.02 -12.77 17.58
N GLY A 191 -12.91 -12.84 18.32
CA GLY A 191 -12.44 -14.07 18.96
C GLY A 191 -11.76 -15.06 18.02
N LYS A 192 -11.48 -14.68 16.77
CA LYS A 192 -10.74 -15.51 15.80
C LYS A 192 -9.32 -14.97 15.65
N HIS A 193 -8.36 -15.88 15.49
CA HIS A 193 -6.97 -15.51 15.17
C HIS A 193 -6.75 -15.54 13.67
N VAL A 194 -6.45 -14.38 13.09
CA VAL A 194 -6.21 -14.24 11.65
C VAL A 194 -4.75 -14.55 11.35
N GLN A 195 -4.52 -15.53 10.48
CA GLN A 195 -3.18 -15.96 10.09
C GLN A 195 -2.70 -15.27 8.82
N PHE A 196 -3.57 -15.08 7.83
CA PHE A 196 -3.21 -14.46 6.56
C PHE A 196 -4.33 -13.58 6.02
N VAL A 197 -3.96 -12.51 5.33
CA VAL A 197 -4.90 -11.66 4.61
C VAL A 197 -4.40 -11.38 3.19
N SER A 198 -5.32 -11.33 2.24
CA SER A 198 -5.05 -10.88 0.87
C SER A 198 -6.24 -10.09 0.35
N CYS A 199 -5.96 -9.09 -0.49
CA CYS A 199 -6.97 -8.25 -1.12
C CYS A 199 -6.78 -8.27 -2.64
N TYR A 200 -7.87 -8.13 -3.37
CA TYR A 200 -7.88 -7.91 -4.82
C TYR A 200 -9.13 -7.11 -5.16
N ASP A 201 -8.94 -5.94 -5.78
CA ASP A 201 -10.05 -5.03 -6.15
C ASP A 201 -10.94 -4.73 -4.92
N ASP A 202 -12.26 -4.83 -5.05
CA ASP A 202 -13.24 -4.69 -3.96
C ASP A 202 -13.41 -5.97 -3.11
N SER A 203 -12.51 -6.96 -3.20
CA SER A 203 -12.60 -8.26 -2.49
C SER A 203 -11.41 -8.52 -1.56
N CYS A 204 -11.63 -9.33 -0.53
CA CYS A 204 -10.58 -9.78 0.38
C CYS A 204 -10.80 -11.22 0.88
N ILE A 205 -9.71 -11.87 1.26
CA ILE A 205 -9.69 -13.19 1.91
C ILE A 205 -8.93 -13.05 3.22
N ALA A 206 -9.49 -13.60 4.31
CA ALA A 206 -8.82 -13.75 5.58
C ALA A 206 -8.83 -15.23 5.98
N VAL A 207 -7.64 -15.79 6.21
CA VAL A 207 -7.46 -17.16 6.70
C VAL A 207 -7.36 -17.10 8.21
N VAL A 208 -8.23 -17.85 8.90
CA VAL A 208 -8.31 -17.88 10.37
C VAL A 208 -7.96 -19.27 10.88
N GLU A 209 -7.31 -19.31 12.04
CA GLU A 209 -7.13 -20.55 12.80
C GLU A 209 -8.37 -20.77 13.68
N ASN A 210 -8.81 -22.03 13.78
CA ASN A 210 -9.93 -22.44 14.61
C ASN A 210 -9.52 -22.62 16.07
#